data_AF-F8Q5J3-F1
#
_entry.id   AF-F8Q5J3-F1
#
_cell.length_a   1.000
_cell.length_b   1.000
_cell.length_c   1.000
_cell.angle_alpha   90.00
_cell.angle_beta   90.00
_cell.angle_gamma   90.00
#
_symmetry.space_group_name_H-M   'P 1'
#
loop_
_entity.id
_entity.type
_entity.pdbx_description
1 polymer ?
#
loop_
_entity_poly.entity_id
_entity_poly.type
_entity_poly.pdbx_seq_one_letter_code
_entity_poly.pdbx_strand_id
1 'polypeptide(L)'
;MLGSLRVAFSMTVQQLLFWRFVQSFGAGAGLSVGIAVISDVFKVEERGTAMGISMAAQLIGPAIGPVYGGFATHDASWRVMQYAFAIASTASFLPILALSQRQVTRTPSGFCRAQIVLIICAIGAITLITDFALWVPLPFTVGERYGIHNEAWVGACFLPSGLGNIIGARIAGRISDNIVKRKREKGDGAWTPENRLRGSELGSLFLVPLSPLLSGFATRYVGGNLGVTLSLVALFMNGFGACVEVVAVEDGFRALLLSIITTAIVPSINTIAVLPIDTLTAIFALVAYGLLRFLIHYGARLRAWKDVGYSTANNN
;
A
#
# COMPACT_ATOMS: atom_id res chain seq x y z
N MET A 1 6.38 19.97 1.08
CA MET A 1 6.63 21.30 1.70
C MET A 1 5.65 22.37 1.22
N LEU A 2 5.81 22.97 0.03
CA LEU A 2 4.99 24.10 -0.44
C LEU A 2 3.49 23.80 -0.48
N GLY A 3 3.11 22.61 -0.96
CA GLY A 3 1.71 22.16 -0.98
C GLY A 3 1.09 22.16 0.42
N SER A 4 1.74 21.53 1.40
CA SER A 4 1.25 21.48 2.80
C SER A 4 1.08 22.86 3.42
N LEU A 5 2.05 23.76 3.20
CA LEU A 5 1.97 25.13 3.71
C LEU A 5 0.77 25.89 3.10
N ARG A 6 0.57 25.79 1.79
CA ARG A 6 -0.53 26.48 1.09
C ARG A 6 -1.90 25.87 1.37
N VAL A 7 -1.98 24.55 1.61
CA VAL A 7 -3.19 23.90 2.13
C VAL A 7 -3.55 24.47 3.51
N ALA A 8 -2.57 24.74 4.38
CA ALA A 8 -2.83 25.32 5.70
C ALA A 8 -3.39 26.76 5.64
N PHE A 9 -3.12 27.51 4.56
CA PHE A 9 -3.62 28.87 4.34
C PHE A 9 -4.88 28.94 3.47
N SER A 10 -5.43 27.81 3.00
CA SER A 10 -6.58 27.85 2.11
C SER A 10 -7.83 28.36 2.83
N MET A 11 -8.55 29.28 2.20
CA MET A 11 -9.80 29.85 2.72
C MET A 11 -11.03 29.42 1.92
N THR A 12 -10.83 28.81 0.74
CA THR A 12 -11.90 28.26 -0.10
C THR A 12 -11.63 26.79 -0.42
N VAL A 13 -12.71 26.03 -0.68
CA VAL A 13 -12.61 24.60 -1.03
C VAL A 13 -11.83 24.41 -2.33
N GLN A 14 -12.05 25.27 -3.33
CA GLN A 14 -11.33 25.21 -4.62
C GLN A 14 -9.82 25.41 -4.44
N GLN A 15 -9.42 26.38 -3.61
CA GLN A 15 -8.02 26.62 -3.28
C GLN A 15 -7.42 25.42 -2.54
N LEU A 16 -8.15 24.83 -1.59
CA LEU A 16 -7.73 23.64 -0.86
C LEU A 16 -7.49 22.46 -1.82
N LEU A 17 -8.41 22.18 -2.73
CA LEU A 17 -8.30 21.09 -3.70
C LEU A 17 -7.12 21.29 -4.66
N PHE A 18 -6.90 22.51 -5.15
CA PHE A 18 -5.75 22.81 -6.00
C PHE A 18 -4.41 22.55 -5.28
N TRP A 19 -4.26 23.00 -4.04
CA TRP A 19 -3.02 22.75 -3.30
C TRP A 19 -2.87 21.29 -2.84
N ARG A 20 -3.97 20.56 -2.65
CA ARG A 20 -3.95 19.10 -2.43
C ARG A 20 -3.44 18.35 -3.65
N PHE A 21 -3.81 18.78 -4.85
CA PHE A 21 -3.24 18.25 -6.09
C PHE A 21 -1.72 18.47 -6.14
N VAL A 22 -1.25 19.70 -5.89
CA VAL A 22 0.19 20.02 -5.87
C VAL A 22 0.94 19.23 -4.78
N GLN A 23 0.34 19.10 -3.59
CA GLN A 23 0.89 18.30 -2.49
C GLN A 23 1.04 16.83 -2.88
N SER A 24 0.01 16.26 -3.53
CA SER A 24 -0.01 14.85 -3.96
C SER A 24 0.98 14.59 -5.09
N PHE A 25 1.09 15.52 -6.05
CA PHE A 25 2.07 15.44 -7.14
C PHE A 25 3.51 15.40 -6.60
N GLY A 26 3.83 16.26 -5.63
CA GLY A 26 5.15 16.27 -4.98
C GLY A 26 5.43 15.01 -4.15
N ALA A 27 4.41 14.47 -3.46
CA ALA A 27 4.56 13.25 -2.66
C ALA A 27 4.83 12.01 -3.52
N GLY A 28 4.19 11.89 -4.69
CA GLY A 28 4.35 10.74 -5.58
C GLY A 28 5.78 10.53 -6.09
N ALA A 29 6.52 11.61 -6.36
CA ALA A 29 7.90 11.51 -6.84
C ALA A 29 8.85 10.92 -5.77
N GLY A 30 8.62 11.21 -4.49
CA GLY A 30 9.49 10.79 -3.40
C GLY A 30 9.54 9.26 -3.22
N LEU A 31 8.40 8.58 -3.36
CA LEU A 31 8.30 7.13 -3.22
C LEU A 31 9.06 6.39 -4.34
N SER A 32 8.83 6.81 -5.60
CA SER A 32 9.48 6.19 -6.76
C SER A 32 10.99 6.41 -6.77
N VAL A 33 11.43 7.64 -6.51
CA VAL A 33 12.86 7.99 -6.48
C VAL A 33 13.54 7.33 -5.28
N GLY A 34 12.89 7.23 -4.12
CA GLY A 34 13.45 6.60 -2.93
C GLY A 34 13.84 5.13 -3.17
N ILE A 35 12.97 4.35 -3.81
CA ILE A 35 13.26 2.96 -4.16
C ILE A 35 14.41 2.87 -5.18
N ALA A 36 14.44 3.76 -6.17
CA ALA A 36 15.52 3.81 -7.16
C ALA A 36 16.89 4.11 -6.52
N VAL A 37 16.95 5.08 -5.60
CA VAL A 37 18.17 5.46 -4.88
C VAL A 37 18.67 4.33 -3.98
N ILE A 38 17.80 3.65 -3.24
CA ILE A 38 18.18 2.46 -2.47
C ILE A 38 18.78 1.41 -3.41
N SER A 39 18.19 1.29 -4.60
CA SER A 39 18.69 0.38 -5.61
C SER A 39 20.12 0.73 -6.03
N ASP A 40 20.45 2.01 -6.19
CA ASP A 40 21.75 2.44 -6.71
C ASP A 40 22.86 2.50 -5.64
N VAL A 41 22.50 2.70 -4.37
CA VAL A 41 23.46 2.82 -3.25
C VAL A 41 23.86 1.46 -2.68
N PHE A 42 22.92 0.52 -2.59
CA PHE A 42 23.17 -0.77 -1.94
C PHE A 42 23.59 -1.85 -2.94
N LYS A 43 24.61 -2.64 -2.57
CA LYS A 43 25.03 -3.83 -3.30
C LYS A 43 23.89 -4.86 -3.37
N VAL A 44 23.87 -5.70 -4.40
CA VAL A 44 22.77 -6.63 -4.70
C VAL A 44 22.44 -7.54 -3.51
N GLU A 45 23.45 -7.92 -2.73
CA GLU A 45 23.34 -8.80 -1.55
C GLU A 45 22.61 -8.13 -0.38
N GLU A 46 22.78 -6.81 -0.20
CA GLU A 46 22.22 -6.03 0.91
C GLU A 46 20.96 -5.24 0.48
N ARG A 47 20.76 -5.06 -0.83
CA ARG A 47 19.66 -4.31 -1.45
C ARG A 47 18.29 -4.83 -1.00
N GLY A 48 18.15 -6.15 -0.86
CA GLY A 48 16.89 -6.75 -0.40
C GLY A 48 16.50 -6.32 1.02
N THR A 49 17.46 -6.23 1.93
CA THR A 49 17.23 -5.77 3.31
C THR A 49 16.91 -4.28 3.34
N ALA A 50 17.66 -3.47 2.59
CA ALA A 50 17.43 -2.02 2.51
C ALA A 50 16.06 -1.68 1.91
N MET A 51 15.66 -2.37 0.83
CA MET A 51 14.32 -2.26 0.26
C MET A 51 13.24 -2.71 1.26
N GLY A 52 13.48 -3.80 1.99
CA GLY A 52 12.56 -4.29 3.03
C GLY A 52 12.32 -3.30 4.17
N ILE A 53 13.37 -2.61 4.63
CA ILE A 53 13.26 -1.55 5.66
C ILE A 53 12.45 -0.36 5.12
N SER A 54 12.71 0.06 3.88
CA SER A 54 11.97 1.15 3.24
C SER A 54 10.48 0.81 3.09
N MET A 55 10.15 -0.41 2.66
CA MET A 55 8.76 -0.87 2.56
C MET A 55 8.10 -0.93 3.94
N ALA A 56 8.79 -1.41 4.98
CA ALA A 56 8.26 -1.42 6.35
C ALA A 56 7.92 0.00 6.85
N ALA A 57 8.78 0.99 6.55
CA ALA A 57 8.49 2.38 6.90
C ALA A 57 7.25 2.93 6.17
N GLN A 58 7.08 2.58 4.89
CA GLN A 58 5.92 2.98 4.10
C GLN A 58 4.61 2.38 4.62
N LEU A 59 4.64 1.12 5.07
CA LEU A 59 3.48 0.41 5.60
C LEU A 59 2.97 0.94 6.95
N ILE A 60 3.84 1.60 7.72
CA ILE A 60 3.50 2.23 9.00
C ILE A 60 2.81 3.58 8.80
N GLY A 61 3.13 4.28 7.70
CA GLY A 61 2.61 5.63 7.41
C GLY A 61 1.08 5.74 7.46
N PRO A 62 0.34 4.87 6.75
CA PRO A 62 -1.14 4.88 6.75
C PRO A 62 -1.78 4.59 8.10
N ALA A 63 -1.07 3.96 9.04
CA ALA A 63 -1.58 3.72 10.39
C ALA A 63 -1.31 4.89 11.33
N ILE A 64 -0.14 5.52 11.23
CA ILE A 64 0.22 6.68 12.05
C ILE A 64 -0.51 7.94 11.60
N GLY A 65 -0.73 8.10 10.28
CA GLY A 65 -1.34 9.31 9.70
C GLY A 65 -2.70 9.66 10.30
N PRO A 66 -3.70 8.75 10.29
CA PRO A 66 -5.02 8.97 10.87
C PRO A 66 -4.99 9.14 12.39
N VAL A 67 -4.10 8.45 13.09
CA VAL A 67 -3.92 8.60 14.54
C VAL A 67 -3.44 10.02 14.85
N TYR A 68 -2.33 10.43 14.24
CA TYR A 68 -1.79 11.78 14.40
C TYR A 68 -2.82 12.83 13.97
N GLY A 69 -3.52 12.61 12.85
CA GLY A 69 -4.56 13.48 12.36
C GLY A 69 -5.71 13.64 13.37
N GLY A 70 -6.25 12.54 13.87
CA GLY A 70 -7.37 12.54 14.82
C GLY A 70 -7.03 13.20 16.16
N PHE A 71 -5.82 12.99 16.69
CA PHE A 71 -5.37 13.70 17.89
C PHE A 71 -5.13 15.20 17.62
N ALA A 72 -4.51 15.53 16.48
CA ALA A 72 -4.23 16.91 16.12
C ALA A 72 -5.51 17.72 15.84
N THR A 73 -6.58 17.10 15.36
CA THR A 73 -7.87 17.76 15.12
C THR A 73 -8.78 17.78 16.34
N HIS A 74 -8.60 16.84 17.27
CA HIS A 74 -9.28 16.87 18.56
C HIS A 74 -8.81 18.05 19.45
N ASP A 75 -7.50 18.24 19.58
CA ASP A 75 -6.92 19.25 20.49
C ASP A 75 -6.57 20.56 19.78
N ALA A 76 -6.36 20.52 18.46
CA ALA A 76 -5.99 21.67 17.66
C ALA A 76 -6.75 21.69 16.32
N SER A 77 -6.30 22.52 15.37
CA SER A 77 -6.91 22.59 14.03
C SER A 77 -6.19 21.67 13.05
N TRP A 78 -6.91 21.12 12.07
CA TRP A 78 -6.34 20.39 10.92
C TRP A 78 -5.23 21.18 10.18
N ARG A 79 -5.23 22.52 10.30
CA ARG A 79 -4.18 23.39 9.75
C ARG A 79 -2.82 23.17 10.44
N VAL A 80 -2.81 22.90 11.75
CA VAL A 80 -1.59 22.61 12.53
C VAL A 80 -0.92 21.33 12.03
N MET A 81 -1.71 20.31 11.72
CA MET A 81 -1.22 19.08 11.09
C MET A 81 -0.50 19.38 9.76
N GLN A 82 -1.01 20.31 8.96
CA GLN A 82 -0.39 20.68 7.68
C GLN A 82 0.93 21.45 7.85
N TYR A 83 1.03 22.29 8.89
CA TYR A 83 2.31 22.93 9.25
C TYR A 83 3.35 21.90 9.70
N ALA A 84 2.96 20.91 10.52
CA ALA A 84 3.85 19.84 10.93
C ALA A 84 4.39 19.05 9.72
N PHE A 85 3.53 18.71 8.75
CA PHE A 85 3.98 18.06 7.51
C PHE A 85 4.88 18.97 6.66
N ALA A 86 4.65 20.28 6.66
CA ALA A 86 5.51 21.22 5.97
C ALA A 86 6.92 21.21 6.58
N ILE A 87 7.03 21.32 7.92
CA ILE A 87 8.30 21.30 8.66
C ILE A 87 9.04 19.98 8.45
N ALA A 88 8.35 18.84 8.60
CA ALA A 88 8.95 17.52 8.39
C ALA A 88 9.50 17.37 6.95
N SER A 89 8.73 17.80 5.95
CA SER A 89 9.19 17.79 4.55
C SER A 89 10.43 18.64 4.33
N THR A 90 10.50 19.83 4.94
CA THR A 90 11.66 20.73 4.84
C THR A 90 12.88 20.09 5.49
N ALA A 91 12.72 19.53 6.69
CA ALA A 91 13.79 18.86 7.42
C ALA A 91 14.36 17.66 6.65
N SER A 92 13.51 16.89 5.96
CA SER A 92 13.97 15.79 5.10
C SER A 92 14.64 16.27 3.80
N PHE A 93 14.30 17.46 3.30
CA PHE A 93 14.85 18.00 2.05
C PHE A 93 16.24 18.63 2.22
N LEU A 94 16.52 19.27 3.37
CA LEU A 94 17.79 19.95 3.64
C LEU A 94 19.03 19.02 3.52
N PRO A 95 19.03 17.78 4.07
CA PRO A 95 20.13 16.84 3.87
C PRO A 95 20.33 16.43 2.42
N ILE A 96 19.25 16.32 1.63
CA ILE A 96 19.32 15.94 0.20
C ILE A 96 20.05 17.03 -0.59
N LEU A 97 19.78 18.30 -0.30
CA LEU A 97 20.49 19.42 -0.92
C LEU A 97 21.98 19.46 -0.51
N ALA A 98 22.27 19.17 0.76
CA ALA A 98 23.63 19.19 1.29
C ALA A 98 24.51 18.01 0.80
N LEU A 99 23.89 16.87 0.48
CA LEU A 99 24.58 15.62 0.13
C LEU A 99 24.57 15.30 -1.37
N SER A 100 24.22 16.25 -2.24
CA SER A 100 24.16 16.04 -3.69
C SER A 100 25.53 15.58 -4.24
N GLN A 101 25.69 14.26 -4.39
CA GLN A 101 26.89 13.61 -4.90
C GLN A 101 26.49 12.68 -6.05
N ARG A 102 27.19 12.89 -7.18
CA ARG A 102 27.27 12.10 -8.44
C ARG A 102 25.99 11.38 -8.90
N GLN A 103 25.40 11.93 -9.95
CA GLN A 103 24.45 11.21 -10.82
C GLN A 103 25.14 10.02 -11.48
N VAL A 104 24.63 8.82 -11.26
CA VAL A 104 24.94 7.67 -12.10
C VAL A 104 23.96 7.72 -13.28
N THR A 105 24.45 8.16 -14.44
CA THR A 105 23.68 8.14 -15.68
C THR A 105 23.52 6.71 -16.16
N ARG A 106 22.35 6.10 -15.92
CA ARG A 106 21.94 4.90 -16.65
C ARG A 106 21.32 5.32 -17.98
N THR A 107 21.72 4.63 -19.05
CA THR A 107 21.00 4.66 -20.32
C THR A 107 19.60 4.09 -20.08
N PRO A 108 18.53 4.69 -20.64
CA PRO A 108 17.18 4.17 -20.49
C PRO A 108 17.12 2.81 -21.19
N SER A 109 17.26 1.73 -20.43
CA SER A 109 16.97 0.39 -20.95
C SER A 109 15.48 0.37 -21.27
N GLY A 110 15.16 0.15 -22.55
CA GLY A 110 13.89 0.51 -23.16
C GLY A 110 12.62 0.08 -22.42
N PHE A 111 11.56 0.81 -22.76
CA PHE A 111 10.13 0.69 -22.43
C PHE A 111 9.49 -0.68 -22.77
N CYS A 112 10.18 -1.79 -22.49
CA CYS A 112 9.86 -3.11 -23.03
C CYS A 112 10.14 -4.24 -22.04
N ARG A 113 9.84 -4.03 -20.76
CA ARG A 113 9.58 -5.11 -19.76
C ARG A 113 8.08 -5.23 -19.42
N ALA A 114 7.23 -4.80 -20.36
CA ALA A 114 5.89 -4.30 -20.08
C ALA A 114 4.88 -5.34 -19.56
N GLN A 115 4.88 -6.59 -20.03
CA GLN A 115 3.74 -7.48 -19.75
C GLN A 115 3.68 -8.01 -18.31
N ILE A 116 4.79 -8.54 -17.80
CA ILE A 116 4.83 -9.07 -16.42
C ILE A 116 4.74 -7.94 -15.39
N VAL A 117 5.38 -6.81 -15.67
CA VAL A 117 5.30 -5.63 -14.81
C VAL A 117 3.89 -5.07 -14.78
N LEU A 118 3.19 -5.00 -15.91
CA LEU A 118 1.79 -4.55 -15.95
C LEU A 118 0.86 -5.50 -15.16
N ILE A 119 1.06 -6.82 -15.25
CA ILE A 119 0.26 -7.78 -14.48
C ILE A 119 0.51 -7.62 -12.97
N ILE A 120 1.77 -7.48 -12.56
CA ILE A 120 2.12 -7.23 -11.15
C ILE A 120 1.52 -5.91 -10.66
N CYS A 121 1.63 -4.84 -11.45
CA CYS A 121 1.02 -3.55 -11.14
C CYS A 121 -0.51 -3.63 -11.05
N ALA A 122 -1.15 -4.43 -11.89
CA ALA A 122 -2.59 -4.65 -11.86
C ALA A 122 -3.00 -5.42 -10.59
N ILE A 123 -2.28 -6.48 -10.22
CA ILE A 123 -2.50 -7.22 -8.97
C ILE A 123 -2.40 -6.25 -7.79
N GLY A 124 -1.29 -5.51 -7.67
CA GLY A 124 -1.10 -4.55 -6.57
C GLY A 124 -2.13 -3.42 -6.56
N ALA A 125 -2.59 -2.94 -7.72
CA ALA A 125 -3.64 -1.94 -7.81
C ALA A 125 -4.98 -2.49 -7.30
N ILE A 126 -5.34 -3.71 -7.71
CA ILE A 126 -6.61 -4.33 -7.34
C ILE A 126 -6.63 -4.65 -5.83
N THR A 127 -5.52 -5.11 -5.28
CA THR A 127 -5.40 -5.42 -3.85
C THR A 127 -5.47 -4.16 -2.99
N LEU A 128 -4.88 -3.04 -3.41
CA LEU A 128 -5.02 -1.79 -2.67
C LEU A 128 -6.45 -1.25 -2.66
N ILE A 129 -7.32 -1.63 -3.60
CA ILE A 129 -8.74 -1.25 -3.55
C ILE A 129 -9.38 -1.75 -2.26
N THR A 130 -9.04 -2.95 -1.78
CA THR A 130 -9.62 -3.46 -0.53
C THR A 130 -9.22 -2.62 0.67
N ASP A 131 -7.97 -2.13 0.69
CA ASP A 131 -7.45 -1.34 1.79
C ASP A 131 -8.15 0.03 1.82
N PHE A 132 -8.26 0.70 0.67
CA PHE A 132 -8.95 1.99 0.56
C PHE A 132 -10.46 1.88 0.79
N ALA A 133 -11.09 0.77 0.37
CA ALA A 133 -12.50 0.51 0.64
C ALA A 133 -12.81 0.37 2.13
N LEU A 134 -11.85 -0.09 2.93
CA LEU A 134 -11.99 -0.16 4.38
C LEU A 134 -11.59 1.15 5.05
N TRP A 135 -10.52 1.81 4.60
CA TRP A 135 -9.96 2.99 5.24
C TRP A 135 -10.76 4.27 5.00
N VAL A 136 -11.14 4.53 3.76
CA VAL A 136 -11.75 5.81 3.35
C VAL A 136 -13.11 6.04 4.01
N PRO A 137 -14.04 5.06 4.02
CA PRO A 137 -15.35 5.27 4.63
C PRO A 137 -15.35 5.01 6.14
N LEU A 138 -14.23 4.59 6.75
CA LEU A 138 -14.20 4.22 8.17
C LEU A 138 -14.79 5.28 9.11
N PRO A 139 -14.46 6.59 8.98
CA PRO A 139 -15.05 7.63 9.82
C PRO A 139 -16.56 7.77 9.62
N PHE A 140 -17.04 7.61 8.37
CA PHE A 140 -18.44 7.79 7.97
C PHE A 140 -19.29 6.53 8.19
N THR A 141 -18.67 5.37 8.43
CA THR A 141 -19.36 4.09 8.57
C THR A 141 -19.27 3.62 10.01
N VAL A 142 -18.08 3.18 10.44
CA VAL A 142 -17.83 2.70 11.80
C VAL A 142 -17.91 3.86 12.79
N GLY A 143 -17.30 5.01 12.48
CA GLY A 143 -17.33 6.18 13.36
C GLY A 143 -18.75 6.65 13.67
N GLU A 144 -19.56 6.82 12.63
CA GLU A 144 -20.95 7.27 12.78
C GLU A 144 -21.88 6.19 13.35
N ARG A 145 -21.84 4.95 12.82
CA ARG A 145 -22.74 3.85 13.24
C ARG A 145 -22.59 3.48 14.71
N TYR A 146 -21.38 3.53 15.24
CA TYR A 146 -21.11 3.15 16.63
C TYR A 146 -20.95 4.35 17.59
N GLY A 147 -21.25 5.57 17.13
CA GLY A 147 -21.26 6.76 17.98
C GLY A 147 -19.87 7.22 18.45
N ILE A 148 -18.81 6.96 17.67
CA ILE A 148 -17.45 7.39 17.97
C ILE A 148 -17.29 8.85 17.51
N HIS A 149 -17.77 9.79 18.32
CA HIS A 149 -17.73 11.22 17.99
C HIS A 149 -16.36 11.87 18.18
N ASN A 150 -15.47 11.23 18.92
CA ASN A 150 -14.14 11.74 19.17
C ASN A 150 -13.19 11.31 18.04
N GLU A 151 -12.65 12.31 17.33
CA GLU A 151 -11.78 12.14 16.17
C GLU A 151 -10.50 11.36 16.48
N ALA A 152 -9.97 11.45 17.71
CA ALA A 152 -8.81 10.67 18.15
C ALA A 152 -9.12 9.17 18.21
N TRP A 153 -10.31 8.79 18.67
CA TRP A 153 -10.74 7.40 18.71
C TRP A 153 -11.06 6.84 17.31
N VAL A 154 -11.58 7.67 16.40
CA VAL A 154 -11.72 7.31 14.98
C VAL A 154 -10.34 7.07 14.35
N GLY A 155 -9.37 7.94 14.60
CA GLY A 155 -7.98 7.78 14.16
C GLY A 155 -7.33 6.50 14.72
N ALA A 156 -7.59 6.17 16.00
CA ALA A 156 -7.09 4.96 16.64
C ALA A 156 -7.61 3.65 15.98
N CYS A 157 -8.77 3.69 15.32
CA CYS A 157 -9.32 2.53 14.62
C CYS A 157 -8.46 2.07 13.41
N PHE A 158 -7.49 2.87 12.96
CA PHE A 158 -6.53 2.50 11.92
C PHE A 158 -5.32 1.71 12.46
N LEU A 159 -5.08 1.72 13.78
CA LEU A 159 -3.95 1.01 14.41
C LEU A 159 -3.95 -0.51 14.14
N PRO A 160 -5.08 -1.23 14.21
CA PRO A 160 -5.10 -2.66 13.91
C PRO A 160 -4.61 -2.97 12.50
N SER A 161 -4.96 -2.15 11.50
CA SER A 161 -4.46 -2.32 10.13
C SER A 161 -2.95 -2.14 10.05
N GLY A 162 -2.40 -1.11 10.72
CA GLY A 162 -0.95 -0.92 10.83
C GLY A 162 -0.21 -2.05 11.53
N LEU A 163 -0.76 -2.57 12.62
CA LEU A 163 -0.20 -3.73 13.32
C LEU A 163 -0.25 -4.99 12.43
N GLY A 164 -1.36 -5.18 11.72
CA GLY A 164 -1.51 -6.21 10.70
C GLY A 164 -0.40 -6.12 9.67
N ASN A 165 -0.12 -4.91 9.17
CA ASN A 165 0.94 -4.68 8.19
C ASN A 165 2.34 -5.05 8.73
N ILE A 166 2.67 -4.61 9.94
CA ILE A 166 3.98 -4.88 10.57
C ILE A 166 4.20 -6.39 10.77
N ILE A 167 3.20 -7.07 11.33
CA ILE A 167 3.27 -8.51 11.59
C ILE A 167 3.27 -9.29 10.26
N GLY A 168 2.40 -8.90 9.33
CA GLY A 168 2.27 -9.48 7.99
C GLY A 168 3.59 -9.41 7.24
N ALA A 169 4.22 -8.24 7.16
CA ALA A 169 5.51 -8.06 6.49
C ALA A 169 6.62 -8.96 7.08
N ARG A 170 6.66 -9.10 8.41
CA ARG A 170 7.66 -9.95 9.06
C ARG A 170 7.46 -11.43 8.75
N ILE A 171 6.22 -11.89 8.74
CA ILE A 171 5.84 -13.28 8.46
C ILE A 171 6.00 -13.59 6.97
N ALA A 172 5.53 -12.70 6.09
CA ALA A 172 5.67 -12.81 4.64
C ALA A 172 7.13 -13.02 4.22
N GLY A 173 8.05 -12.21 4.76
CA GLY A 173 9.48 -12.37 4.53
C GLY A 173 9.99 -13.76 4.94
N ARG A 174 9.63 -14.24 6.13
CA ARG A 174 10.02 -15.60 6.61
C ARG A 174 9.46 -16.71 5.73
N ILE A 175 8.19 -16.61 5.34
CA ILE A 175 7.52 -17.61 4.49
C ILE A 175 8.20 -17.65 3.12
N SER A 176 8.44 -16.48 2.50
CA SER A 176 9.12 -16.37 1.20
C SER A 176 10.53 -16.99 1.25
N ASP A 177 11.31 -16.64 2.27
CA ASP A 177 12.67 -17.15 2.45
C ASP A 177 12.68 -18.68 2.67
N ASN A 178 11.76 -19.19 3.48
CA ASN A 178 11.64 -20.63 3.75
C ASN A 178 11.24 -21.42 2.49
N ILE A 179 10.35 -20.89 1.65
CA ILE A 179 9.95 -21.52 0.39
C ILE A 179 11.15 -21.59 -0.57
N VAL A 180 11.93 -20.51 -0.68
CA VAL A 180 13.11 -20.47 -1.54
C VAL A 180 14.18 -21.44 -1.06
N LYS A 181 14.45 -21.53 0.25
CA LYS A 181 15.42 -22.47 0.83
C LYS A 181 15.03 -23.93 0.56
N ARG A 182 13.77 -24.31 0.84
CA ARG A 182 13.26 -25.67 0.59
C ARG A 182 13.37 -26.09 -0.87
N LYS A 183 13.18 -25.17 -1.82
CA LYS A 183 13.33 -25.46 -3.25
C LYS A 183 14.79 -25.61 -3.68
N ARG A 184 15.71 -24.82 -3.10
CA ARG A 184 17.15 -24.99 -3.31
C ARG A 184 17.65 -26.34 -2.81
N GLU A 185 17.19 -26.77 -1.64
CA GLU A 185 17.54 -28.08 -1.04
C GLU A 185 17.03 -29.27 -1.86
N LYS A 186 15.91 -29.12 -2.56
CA LYS A 186 15.33 -30.16 -3.42
C LYS A 186 15.99 -30.32 -4.80
N GLY A 187 17.05 -29.55 -5.09
CA GLY A 187 17.78 -29.67 -6.35
C GLY A 187 17.04 -29.14 -7.59
N ASP A 188 15.92 -28.43 -7.42
CA ASP A 188 15.08 -27.87 -8.50
C ASP A 188 15.67 -26.53 -9.02
N GLY A 189 16.98 -26.57 -9.28
CA GLY A 189 17.87 -25.43 -9.46
C GLY A 189 17.50 -24.49 -10.59
N ALA A 190 16.71 -23.47 -10.28
CA ALA A 190 16.83 -22.12 -10.83
C ALA A 190 16.14 -21.13 -9.89
N TRP A 191 16.85 -20.07 -9.49
CA TRP A 191 16.21 -18.94 -8.81
C TRP A 191 15.24 -18.28 -9.81
N THR A 192 13.93 -18.39 -9.57
CA THR A 192 12.91 -17.69 -10.34
C THR A 192 12.22 -16.66 -9.44
N PRO A 193 12.04 -15.40 -9.90
CA PRO A 193 11.35 -14.36 -9.13
C PRO A 193 9.96 -14.78 -8.62
N GLU A 194 9.24 -15.63 -9.36
CA GLU A 194 7.89 -16.11 -9.03
C GLU A 194 7.85 -17.06 -7.83
N ASN A 195 8.97 -17.71 -7.50
CA ASN A 195 9.03 -18.55 -6.30
C ASN A 195 8.83 -17.74 -5.01
N ARG A 196 9.15 -16.44 -5.03
CA ARG A 196 8.90 -15.53 -3.89
C ARG A 196 7.42 -15.17 -3.75
N LEU A 197 6.69 -15.10 -4.85
CA LEU A 197 5.25 -14.80 -4.90
C LEU A 197 4.38 -15.96 -4.38
N ARG A 198 4.90 -17.18 -4.33
CA ARG A 198 4.17 -18.33 -3.76
C ARG A 198 3.90 -18.18 -2.25
N GLY A 199 4.72 -17.40 -1.55
CA GLY A 199 4.46 -17.05 -0.14
C GLY A 199 3.20 -16.19 0.04
N SER A 200 2.77 -15.52 -1.02
CA SER A 200 1.65 -14.59 -1.03
C SER A 200 0.28 -15.25 -1.25
N GLU A 201 0.25 -16.50 -1.72
CA GLU A 201 -0.99 -17.19 -2.13
C GLU A 201 -1.98 -17.39 -0.97
N LEU A 202 -1.49 -17.65 0.24
CA LEU A 202 -2.36 -17.92 1.39
C LEU A 202 -3.02 -16.62 1.91
N GLY A 203 -2.28 -15.52 1.91
CA GLY A 203 -2.80 -14.22 2.33
C GLY A 203 -3.81 -13.65 1.34
N SER A 204 -3.48 -13.70 0.04
CA SER A 204 -4.33 -13.18 -1.04
C SER A 204 -5.62 -13.98 -1.24
N LEU A 205 -5.62 -15.30 -1.03
CA LEU A 205 -6.85 -16.12 -1.19
C LEU A 205 -7.83 -15.95 -0.04
N PHE A 206 -7.34 -15.92 1.19
CA PHE A 206 -8.22 -15.98 2.37
C PHE A 206 -8.31 -14.67 3.11
N LEU A 207 -7.19 -14.02 3.42
CA LEU A 207 -7.18 -12.89 4.36
C LEU A 207 -7.68 -11.61 3.70
N VAL A 208 -7.24 -11.34 2.47
CA VAL A 208 -7.62 -10.14 1.71
C VAL A 208 -9.13 -10.12 1.40
N PRO A 209 -9.75 -11.13 0.76
CA PRO A 209 -11.18 -11.08 0.41
C PRO A 209 -12.12 -11.29 1.61
N LEU A 210 -11.70 -12.04 2.63
CA LEU A 210 -12.53 -12.25 3.82
C LEU A 210 -12.64 -10.97 4.67
N SER A 211 -11.62 -10.11 4.64
CA SER A 211 -11.59 -8.89 5.44
C SER A 211 -12.71 -7.88 5.11
N PRO A 212 -12.95 -7.45 3.85
CA PRO A 212 -14.07 -6.57 3.54
C PRO A 212 -15.41 -7.25 3.81
N LEU A 213 -15.57 -8.54 3.49
CA LEU A 213 -16.80 -9.27 3.79
C LEU A 213 -17.15 -9.25 5.29
N LEU A 214 -16.15 -9.51 6.14
CA LEU A 214 -16.31 -9.47 7.59
C LEU A 214 -16.68 -8.06 8.06
N SER A 215 -16.02 -7.03 7.53
CA SER A 215 -16.29 -5.62 7.84
C SER A 215 -17.70 -5.20 7.44
N GLY A 216 -18.11 -5.49 6.19
CA GLY A 216 -19.43 -5.15 5.66
C GLY A 216 -20.55 -5.89 6.38
N PHE A 217 -20.33 -7.16 6.73
CA PHE A 217 -21.25 -7.94 7.54
C PHE A 217 -21.39 -7.34 8.94
N ALA A 218 -20.27 -7.02 9.59
CA ALA A 218 -20.28 -6.43 10.92
C ALA A 218 -21.03 -5.10 10.94
N THR A 219 -20.68 -4.24 9.98
CA THR A 219 -21.24 -2.90 9.78
C THR A 219 -22.67 -2.93 9.25
N ARG A 220 -23.27 -4.09 8.94
CA ARG A 220 -24.69 -4.19 8.57
C ARG A 220 -25.53 -4.84 9.67
N TYR A 221 -25.05 -5.94 10.23
CA TYR A 221 -25.89 -6.84 11.03
C TYR A 221 -25.61 -6.85 12.52
N VAL A 222 -24.41 -6.47 12.96
CA VAL A 222 -24.07 -6.50 14.39
C VAL A 222 -23.87 -5.08 14.92
N GLY A 223 -24.50 -4.81 16.05
CA GLY A 223 -24.50 -3.52 16.74
C GLY A 223 -23.60 -3.54 17.99
N GLY A 224 -23.38 -2.36 18.55
CA GLY A 224 -22.63 -2.18 19.79
C GLY A 224 -21.14 -2.55 19.66
N ASN A 225 -20.51 -2.80 20.80
CA ASN A 225 -19.06 -2.99 20.90
C ASN A 225 -18.56 -4.20 20.09
N LEU A 226 -19.39 -5.24 19.95
CA LEU A 226 -19.06 -6.41 19.14
C LEU A 226 -18.88 -6.06 17.66
N GLY A 227 -19.70 -5.15 17.14
CA GLY A 227 -19.59 -4.70 15.75
C GLY A 227 -18.30 -3.94 15.49
N VAL A 228 -17.92 -3.04 16.40
CA VAL A 228 -16.63 -2.33 16.35
C VAL A 228 -15.47 -3.32 16.39
N THR A 229 -15.46 -4.28 17.33
CA THR A 229 -14.39 -5.26 17.44
C THR A 229 -14.24 -6.09 16.16
N LEU A 230 -15.35 -6.54 15.56
CA LEU A 230 -15.31 -7.29 14.30
C LEU A 230 -14.76 -6.46 13.13
N SER A 231 -15.11 -5.16 13.04
CA SER A 231 -14.52 -4.25 12.07
C SER A 231 -13.01 -4.03 12.31
N LEU A 232 -12.56 -3.93 13.56
CA LEU A 232 -11.14 -3.81 13.89
C LEU A 232 -10.36 -5.09 13.56
N VAL A 233 -10.96 -6.26 13.79
CA VAL A 233 -10.39 -7.56 13.37
C VAL A 233 -10.29 -7.65 11.86
N ALA A 234 -11.33 -7.21 11.13
CA ALA A 234 -11.29 -7.15 9.67
C ALA A 234 -10.16 -6.24 9.15
N LEU A 235 -9.97 -5.06 9.75
CA LEU A 235 -8.87 -4.15 9.41
C LEU A 235 -7.49 -4.75 9.67
N PHE A 236 -7.34 -5.49 10.78
CA PHE A 236 -6.10 -6.22 11.08
C PHE A 236 -5.84 -7.33 10.05
N MET A 237 -6.86 -8.13 9.72
CA MET A 237 -6.77 -9.20 8.73
C MET A 237 -6.42 -8.66 7.34
N ASN A 238 -7.02 -7.55 6.95
CA ASN A 238 -6.73 -6.85 5.70
C ASN A 238 -5.26 -6.43 5.64
N GLY A 239 -4.77 -5.70 6.65
CA GLY A 239 -3.36 -5.26 6.68
C GLY A 239 -2.36 -6.42 6.72
N PHE A 240 -2.69 -7.47 7.47
CA PHE A 240 -1.89 -8.69 7.49
C PHE A 240 -1.84 -9.38 6.12
N GLY A 241 -2.99 -9.52 5.45
CA GLY A 241 -3.12 -10.14 4.13
C GLY A 241 -2.42 -9.34 3.03
N ALA A 242 -2.63 -8.02 3.01
CA ALA A 242 -2.05 -7.11 2.02
C ALA A 242 -0.51 -7.13 2.08
N CYS A 243 0.09 -7.17 3.27
CA CYS A 243 1.56 -7.23 3.40
C CYS A 243 2.17 -8.57 3.00
N VAL A 244 1.39 -9.65 3.04
CA VAL A 244 1.81 -10.95 2.51
C VAL A 244 1.81 -10.94 0.98
N GLU A 245 1.06 -10.04 0.35
CA GLU A 245 0.91 -9.91 -1.10
C GLU A 245 1.85 -8.88 -1.74
N VAL A 246 2.10 -7.75 -1.07
CA VAL A 246 2.82 -6.62 -1.64
C VAL A 246 4.33 -6.73 -1.38
N VAL A 247 5.05 -7.41 -2.27
CA VAL A 247 6.54 -7.31 -2.34
C VAL A 247 7.02 -7.01 -3.78
N ALA A 248 6.16 -6.56 -4.70
CA ALA A 248 6.61 -6.28 -6.06
C ALA A 248 5.92 -5.07 -6.73
N VAL A 249 6.76 -4.06 -7.01
CA VAL A 249 6.65 -2.99 -8.01
C VAL A 249 5.62 -1.87 -7.77
N GLU A 250 6.13 -0.64 -7.70
CA GLU A 250 5.45 0.66 -7.57
C GLU A 250 6.13 1.64 -8.56
N ASP A 251 5.58 2.71 -9.14
CA ASP A 251 4.34 3.48 -8.95
C ASP A 251 4.07 4.30 -10.24
N GLY A 252 2.83 4.74 -10.42
CA GLY A 252 2.42 5.65 -11.52
C GLY A 252 1.03 5.33 -12.04
N PHE A 253 0.90 4.29 -12.86
CA PHE A 253 -0.40 3.83 -13.40
C PHE A 253 -1.40 3.43 -12.29
N ARG A 254 -0.88 2.83 -11.21
CA ARG A 254 -1.64 2.44 -10.01
C ARG A 254 -2.34 3.63 -9.34
N ALA A 255 -1.62 4.74 -9.15
CA ALA A 255 -2.14 5.92 -8.45
C ALA A 255 -3.34 6.55 -9.18
N LEU A 256 -3.31 6.52 -10.52
CA LEU A 256 -4.43 7.00 -11.33
C LEU A 256 -5.68 6.15 -11.11
N LEU A 257 -5.56 4.81 -11.20
CA LEU A 257 -6.69 3.90 -10.98
C LEU A 257 -7.26 4.04 -9.56
N LEU A 258 -6.40 4.09 -8.55
CA LEU A 258 -6.82 4.25 -7.16
C LEU A 258 -7.53 5.59 -6.91
N SER A 259 -7.13 6.67 -7.57
CA SER A 259 -7.80 7.98 -7.41
C SER A 259 -9.25 7.97 -7.90
N ILE A 260 -9.53 7.29 -9.02
CA ILE A 260 -10.88 7.16 -9.59
C ILE A 260 -11.76 6.37 -8.64
N ILE A 261 -11.25 5.23 -8.16
CA ILE A 261 -11.98 4.32 -7.28
C ILE A 261 -12.24 4.99 -5.93
N THR A 262 -11.23 5.59 -5.32
CA THR A 262 -11.36 6.27 -4.02
C THR A 262 -12.42 7.37 -4.05
N THR A 263 -12.51 8.11 -5.16
CA THR A 263 -13.53 9.15 -5.34
C THR A 263 -14.94 8.56 -5.44
N ALA A 264 -15.09 7.36 -5.99
CA ALA A 264 -16.37 6.69 -6.19
C ALA A 264 -16.88 5.94 -4.95
N ILE A 265 -16.01 5.57 -4.00
CA ILE A 265 -16.36 4.73 -2.83
C ILE A 265 -17.46 5.36 -1.98
N VAL A 266 -17.26 6.60 -1.50
CA VAL A 266 -18.20 7.24 -0.56
C VAL A 266 -19.58 7.48 -1.18
N PRO A 267 -19.72 8.05 -2.40
CA PRO A 267 -21.02 8.16 -3.07
C PRO A 267 -21.71 6.80 -3.28
N SER A 268 -20.95 5.75 -3.55
CA SER A 268 -21.50 4.40 -3.78
C SER A 268 -22.01 3.77 -2.47
N ILE A 269 -21.33 4.01 -1.35
CA ILE A 269 -21.80 3.56 -0.02
C ILE A 269 -23.11 4.26 0.36
N ASN A 270 -23.24 5.56 0.06
CA ASN A 270 -24.46 6.31 0.36
C ASN A 270 -25.68 5.85 -0.46
N THR A 271 -25.46 5.21 -1.61
CA THR A 271 -26.54 4.74 -2.49
C THR A 271 -26.86 3.26 -2.34
N ILE A 272 -25.85 2.39 -2.19
CA ILE A 272 -25.99 0.93 -2.24
C ILE A 272 -25.72 0.27 -0.86
N ALA A 273 -25.37 1.06 0.16
CA ALA A 273 -24.89 0.62 1.48
C ALA A 273 -23.51 -0.06 1.44
N VAL A 274 -22.94 -0.29 2.63
CA VAL A 274 -21.55 -0.76 2.82
C VAL A 274 -21.35 -2.21 2.34
N LEU A 275 -22.26 -3.12 2.70
CA LEU A 275 -22.09 -4.56 2.46
C LEU A 275 -21.93 -4.94 0.96
N PRO A 276 -22.72 -4.40 0.01
CA PRO A 276 -22.51 -4.70 -1.41
C PRO A 276 -21.19 -4.18 -1.97
N ILE A 277 -20.73 -3.02 -1.49
CA ILE A 277 -19.43 -2.46 -1.86
C ILE A 277 -18.31 -3.36 -1.35
N ASP A 278 -18.38 -3.79 -0.09
CA ASP A 278 -17.42 -4.71 0.51
C ASP A 278 -17.43 -6.11 -0.14
N THR A 279 -18.59 -6.54 -0.64
CA THR A 279 -18.70 -7.78 -1.42
C THR A 279 -18.04 -7.65 -2.78
N LEU A 280 -18.23 -6.51 -3.46
CA LEU A 280 -17.60 -6.21 -4.73
C LEU A 280 -16.07 -6.15 -4.60
N THR A 281 -15.56 -5.54 -3.54
CA THR A 281 -14.11 -5.45 -3.28
C THR A 281 -13.51 -6.80 -2.93
N ALA A 282 -14.25 -7.68 -2.25
CA ALA A 282 -13.85 -9.08 -2.07
C ALA A 282 -13.74 -9.84 -3.40
N ILE A 283 -14.67 -9.62 -4.34
CA ILE A 283 -14.61 -10.21 -5.68
C ILE A 283 -13.36 -9.70 -6.42
N PHE A 284 -13.08 -8.41 -6.35
CA PHE A 284 -11.86 -7.84 -6.93
C PHE A 284 -10.59 -8.46 -6.34
N ALA A 285 -10.51 -8.67 -5.03
CA ALA A 285 -9.39 -9.38 -4.41
C ALA A 285 -9.22 -10.82 -4.91
N LEU A 286 -10.33 -11.55 -5.13
CA LEU A 286 -10.28 -12.89 -5.73
C LEU A 286 -9.80 -12.86 -7.19
N VAL A 287 -10.14 -11.82 -7.95
CA VAL A 287 -9.59 -11.61 -9.30
C VAL A 287 -8.08 -11.35 -9.24
N ALA A 288 -7.60 -10.53 -8.29
CA ALA A 288 -6.18 -10.32 -8.07
C ALA A 288 -5.45 -11.63 -7.74
N TYR A 289 -6.04 -12.47 -6.87
CA TYR A 289 -5.53 -13.81 -6.59
C TYR A 289 -5.46 -14.70 -7.85
N GLY A 290 -6.51 -14.68 -8.68
CA GLY A 290 -6.53 -15.42 -9.94
C GLY A 290 -5.39 -15.00 -10.88
N LEU A 291 -5.14 -13.70 -11.00
CA LEU A 291 -4.03 -13.14 -11.77
C LEU A 291 -2.67 -13.52 -11.17
N LEU A 292 -2.53 -13.50 -9.85
CA LEU A 292 -1.32 -13.94 -9.14
C LEU A 292 -1.01 -15.41 -9.44
N ARG A 293 -2.02 -16.29 -9.36
CA ARG A 293 -1.89 -17.71 -9.69
C ARG A 293 -1.54 -17.94 -11.16
N PHE A 294 -2.16 -17.17 -12.06
CA PHE A 294 -1.82 -17.19 -13.47
C PHE A 294 -0.35 -16.82 -13.70
N LEU A 295 0.15 -15.77 -13.03
CA LEU A 295 1.54 -15.34 -13.12
C LEU A 295 2.51 -16.41 -12.56
N ILE A 296 2.17 -17.06 -11.45
CA ILE A 296 3.01 -18.11 -10.85
C ILE A 296 3.11 -19.35 -11.77
N HIS A 297 2.03 -19.69 -12.49
CA HIS A 297 1.99 -20.86 -13.37
C HIS A 297 2.58 -20.57 -14.76
N TYR A 298 2.26 -19.42 -15.36
CA TYR A 298 2.62 -19.07 -16.73
C TYR A 298 3.80 -18.09 -16.83
N GLY A 299 4.32 -17.56 -15.72
CA GLY A 299 5.41 -16.56 -15.70
C GLY A 299 6.69 -17.00 -16.40
N ALA A 300 7.01 -18.30 -16.37
CA ALA A 300 8.14 -18.85 -17.13
C ALA A 300 7.91 -18.75 -18.66
N ARG A 301 6.69 -19.03 -19.14
CA ARG A 301 6.32 -18.91 -20.57
C ARG A 301 6.23 -17.45 -21.01
N LEU A 302 5.72 -16.58 -20.16
CA LEU A 302 5.64 -15.13 -20.41
C LEU A 302 7.03 -14.48 -20.54
N ARG A 303 8.04 -15.03 -19.86
CA ARG A 303 9.45 -14.60 -20.04
C ARG A 303 10.09 -15.16 -21.31
N ALA A 304 9.81 -16.41 -21.65
CA ALA A 304 10.37 -17.02 -22.87
C ALA A 304 9.94 -16.29 -24.17
N TRP A 305 8.83 -15.56 -24.13
CA TRP A 305 8.38 -14.70 -25.24
C TRP A 305 9.30 -13.50 -25.52
N LYS A 306 10.09 -13.05 -24.54
CA LYS A 306 11.05 -11.96 -24.70
C LYS A 306 12.18 -12.18 -23.70
N ASP A 307 13.30 -12.74 -24.18
CA ASP A 307 14.44 -13.15 -23.34
C ASP A 307 15.16 -11.91 -22.77
N VAL A 308 14.63 -11.40 -21.66
CA VAL A 308 15.24 -10.30 -20.91
C VAL A 308 16.09 -10.95 -19.82
N GLY A 309 17.35 -11.23 -20.15
CA GLY A 309 18.31 -11.80 -19.20
C GLY A 309 18.35 -11.07 -17.84
N TYR A 310 18.75 -11.80 -16.79
CA TYR A 310 18.85 -11.26 -15.43
C TYR A 310 20.20 -10.57 -15.24
N SER A 311 20.23 -9.54 -14.38
CA SER A 311 21.50 -9.10 -13.78
C SER A 311 21.93 -10.20 -12.82
N THR A 312 22.94 -10.98 -13.21
CA THR A 312 23.65 -11.90 -12.32
C THR A 312 24.67 -11.11 -11.51
N ALA A 313 25.09 -11.63 -10.35
CA ALA A 313 26.12 -10.99 -9.51
C ALA A 313 27.43 -10.68 -10.26
N ASN A 314 27.65 -11.30 -11.42
CA ASN A 314 28.83 -11.11 -12.27
C ASN A 314 28.67 -10.00 -13.34
N ASN A 315 27.46 -9.45 -13.53
CA ASN A 315 27.13 -8.54 -14.64
C ASN A 315 26.76 -7.11 -14.18
N ASN A 316 27.29 -6.67 -13.04
CA ASN A 316 27.02 -5.35 -12.48
C ASN A 316 28.30 -4.71 -11.92
#